data_AF-A0A8R1EDR3-F1
#
_entry.id   AF-A0A8R1EDR3-F1
#
_cell.length_a   1.000
_cell.length_b   1.000
_cell.length_c   1.000
_cell.angle_alpha   90.00
_cell.angle_beta   90.00
_cell.angle_gamma   90.00
#
_symmetry.space_group_name_H-M   'P 1'
#
loop_
_entity.id
_entity.type
_entity.pdbx_description
1 polymer ?
#
loop_
_entity_poly.entity_id
_entity_poly.type
_entity_poly.pdbx_seq_one_letter_code
_entity_poly.pdbx_strand_id
1 'polypeptide(L)'
;MDLKLAAIRITGRLHPLNSHRAIPANGPANEGGGTPTLKSYEPRRSDVGVGANSGDATSGGGSDDAIKENQRQQFSPPAQPQTVAGKKKRESRKAGANSKHNDEEDECFEVINNCLMRWEFCAGSLEERDEWIHAIGLEIEKSLGKEVANAKTNNRAVADRPDIAALRSIPGNERCADCGNLAAEWASINLGIVICIECSGIHRNLGSHISKVRGLELDQWPVEHLAVMQAIGNDKANEMWEFGVSNERRPTPESSREEKERFIDRKYVQKCFLKPIPSGEPVTSQLISAVLARDMMALNVLLANGLRSEEVNTTTKDGRTVLHLAASIGSVELAQLLIW
;
A
#
# COMPACT_ATOMS: atom_id res chain seq x y z
N MET A 1 -10.00 3.63 -12.02
CA MET A 1 -8.80 4.40 -12.40
C MET A 1 -8.36 5.17 -11.19
N ASP A 2 -7.09 5.08 -10.79
CA ASP A 2 -6.57 5.89 -9.70
C ASP A 2 -6.13 7.25 -10.26
N LEU A 3 -6.97 8.28 -10.08
CA LEU A 3 -6.78 9.65 -10.61
C LEU A 3 -5.95 10.54 -9.68
N LYS A 4 -5.40 9.99 -8.59
CA LYS A 4 -4.80 10.74 -7.46
C LYS A 4 -3.70 11.74 -7.83
N LEU A 5 -3.11 11.62 -9.02
CA LEU A 5 -2.11 12.55 -9.56
C LEU A 5 -2.21 12.64 -11.08
N ALA A 6 -3.41 12.94 -11.59
CA ALA A 6 -3.64 13.15 -13.01
C ALA A 6 -3.58 14.63 -13.41
N ALA A 7 -3.05 14.93 -14.60
CA ALA A 7 -3.07 16.24 -15.24
C ALA A 7 -3.90 16.18 -16.52
N ILE A 8 -4.64 17.24 -16.81
CA ILE A 8 -5.49 17.35 -18.01
C ILE A 8 -4.84 18.32 -18.99
N ARG A 9 -4.77 17.97 -20.28
CA ARG A 9 -4.28 18.85 -21.35
C ARG A 9 -5.25 18.83 -22.53
N ILE A 10 -5.39 19.98 -23.20
CA ILE A 10 -6.18 20.11 -24.43
C ILE A 10 -5.26 19.88 -25.63
N THR A 11 -5.66 19.01 -26.56
CA THR A 11 -4.95 18.76 -27.81
C THR A 11 -4.92 20.03 -28.67
N GLY A 12 -3.75 20.39 -29.22
CA GLY A 12 -3.62 21.56 -30.11
C GLY A 12 -3.22 22.89 -29.46
N ARG A 13 -3.21 23.04 -28.11
CA ARG A 13 -2.65 24.23 -27.44
C ARG A 13 -1.36 23.91 -26.66
N LEU A 14 -0.32 24.66 -26.97
CA LEU A 14 1.04 24.50 -26.42
C LEU A 14 1.24 25.10 -25.01
N HIS A 15 0.18 25.49 -24.31
CA HIS A 15 0.29 26.02 -22.95
C HIS A 15 -0.87 25.57 -22.03
N PRO A 16 -0.58 25.12 -20.80
CA PRO A 16 -1.61 24.98 -19.76
C PRO A 16 -2.15 26.37 -19.40
N LEU A 17 -3.48 26.52 -19.35
CA LEU A 17 -4.09 27.73 -18.81
C LEU A 17 -3.92 27.74 -17.29
N ASN A 18 -3.11 28.69 -16.79
CA ASN A 18 -3.14 29.06 -15.38
C ASN A 18 -4.51 29.67 -15.06
N SER A 19 -5.13 29.18 -13.99
CA SER A 19 -6.45 29.58 -13.51
C SER A 19 -6.51 31.08 -13.19
N HIS A 20 -7.08 31.88 -14.09
CA HIS A 20 -7.58 33.20 -13.74
C HIS A 20 -9.07 33.10 -13.39
N ARG A 21 -9.32 33.44 -12.12
CA ARG A 21 -10.61 33.61 -11.44
C ARG A 21 -11.66 34.31 -12.31
N ALA A 22 -12.78 33.65 -12.57
CA ALA A 22 -14.01 34.27 -13.08
C ALA A 22 -15.19 33.94 -12.14
N ILE A 23 -16.02 34.96 -11.92
CA ILE A 23 -17.18 35.05 -11.01
C ILE A 23 -18.42 34.45 -11.72
N PRO A 24 -19.39 33.82 -11.01
CA PRO A 24 -20.43 33.03 -11.67
C PRO A 24 -21.56 33.90 -12.24
N ALA A 25 -22.09 33.50 -13.39
CA ALA A 25 -23.38 33.96 -13.89
C ALA A 25 -24.37 32.78 -13.91
N ASN A 26 -25.51 32.96 -13.25
CA ASN A 26 -26.61 32.00 -13.17
C ASN A 26 -27.38 31.90 -14.49
N GLY A 27 -27.71 30.68 -14.91
CA GLY A 27 -28.71 30.35 -15.94
C GLY A 27 -29.06 28.86 -15.87
N PRO A 28 -30.32 28.44 -16.14
CA PRO A 28 -30.82 27.11 -15.80
C PRO A 28 -30.43 26.03 -16.82
N ALA A 29 -30.41 24.79 -16.32
CA ALA A 29 -29.98 23.55 -16.96
C ALA A 29 -30.81 23.13 -18.19
N ASN A 30 -30.17 22.38 -19.09
CA ASN A 30 -30.84 21.44 -19.98
C ASN A 30 -30.05 20.13 -20.02
N GLU A 31 -30.72 19.03 -19.68
CA GLU A 31 -30.14 17.68 -19.61
C GLU A 31 -30.00 17.07 -21.01
N GLY A 32 -28.78 16.66 -21.35
CA GLY A 32 -28.47 15.86 -22.54
C GLY A 32 -27.25 15.00 -22.27
N GLY A 33 -27.43 13.87 -21.58
CA GLY A 33 -26.35 12.96 -21.21
C GLY A 33 -25.83 12.15 -22.41
N GLY A 34 -24.69 12.57 -22.97
CA GLY A 34 -23.82 11.74 -23.80
C GLY A 34 -22.70 11.13 -22.95
N THR A 35 -22.37 9.86 -23.19
CA THR A 35 -21.17 9.23 -22.59
C THR A 35 -20.03 9.34 -23.59
N PRO A 36 -18.86 9.93 -23.25
CA PRO A 36 -17.76 10.06 -24.20
C PRO A 36 -17.21 8.69 -24.61
N THR A 37 -16.81 8.57 -25.87
CA THR A 37 -16.32 7.30 -26.44
C THR A 37 -14.81 7.21 -26.35
N LEU A 38 -14.32 6.08 -25.82
CA LEU A 38 -12.89 5.77 -25.76
C LEU A 38 -12.41 5.31 -27.15
N LYS A 39 -11.49 6.05 -27.78
CA LYS A 39 -10.82 5.59 -29.00
C LYS A 39 -9.58 4.75 -28.65
N SER A 40 -9.36 3.68 -29.43
CA SER A 40 -8.17 2.82 -29.32
C SER A 40 -6.92 3.56 -29.81
N TYR A 41 -5.84 3.49 -29.03
CA TYR A 41 -4.56 4.16 -29.32
C TYR A 41 -3.81 3.50 -30.49
N GLU A 42 -3.44 4.30 -31.51
CA GLU A 42 -2.47 3.92 -32.54
C GLU A 42 -1.13 4.68 -32.34
N PRO A 43 0.01 3.99 -32.23
CA PRO A 43 1.32 4.65 -32.12
C PRO A 43 1.69 5.43 -33.40
N ARG A 44 2.11 6.71 -33.26
CA ARG A 44 2.63 7.49 -34.40
C ARG A 44 4.08 7.11 -34.74
N ARG A 45 4.41 7.13 -36.04
CA ARG A 45 5.70 6.74 -36.66
C ARG A 45 6.98 7.46 -36.16
N SER A 46 6.89 8.37 -35.20
CA SER A 46 8.07 8.99 -34.56
C SER A 46 8.68 8.16 -33.42
N ASP A 47 8.03 7.07 -33.01
CA ASP A 47 8.46 6.25 -31.86
C ASP A 47 9.12 4.90 -32.25
N VAL A 48 9.51 4.71 -33.52
CA VAL A 48 10.19 3.47 -33.97
C VAL A 48 11.69 3.72 -34.14
N GLY A 49 12.45 3.48 -33.07
CA GLY A 49 13.90 3.31 -33.13
C GLY A 49 14.24 2.03 -33.89
N VAL A 50 14.77 2.18 -35.10
CA VAL A 50 15.25 1.08 -35.94
C VAL A 50 16.55 0.53 -35.34
N GLY A 51 16.52 -0.71 -34.90
CA GLY A 51 17.70 -1.45 -34.47
C GLY A 51 17.54 -2.94 -34.77
N ALA A 52 17.95 -3.34 -35.98
CA ALA A 52 18.19 -4.73 -36.31
C ALA A 52 19.56 -4.82 -37.01
N ASN A 53 20.52 -5.47 -36.35
CA ASN A 53 21.33 -6.47 -37.03
C ASN A 53 21.97 -7.45 -36.04
N SER A 54 21.86 -8.70 -36.44
CA SER A 54 22.31 -9.96 -35.85
C SER A 54 23.83 -10.11 -35.83
N GLY A 55 24.34 -11.02 -34.99
CA GLY A 55 25.57 -11.78 -35.33
C GLY A 55 26.56 -12.05 -34.19
N ASP A 56 26.55 -13.31 -33.74
CA ASP A 56 27.66 -14.20 -33.38
C ASP A 56 28.71 -13.89 -32.27
N ALA A 57 28.73 -14.86 -31.35
CA ALA A 57 29.81 -15.51 -30.60
C ALA A 57 31.25 -14.94 -30.59
N THR A 58 31.89 -14.94 -29.41
CA THR A 58 33.13 -15.71 -29.10
C THR A 58 33.58 -15.54 -27.64
N SER A 59 34.46 -16.46 -27.23
CA SER A 59 34.85 -16.88 -25.87
C SER A 59 36.13 -16.19 -25.33
N GLY A 60 36.31 -16.23 -23.99
CA GLY A 60 37.59 -16.04 -23.27
C GLY A 60 37.52 -14.91 -22.24
N GLY A 61 37.95 -14.98 -20.98
CA GLY A 61 38.80 -15.91 -20.23
C GLY A 61 39.81 -15.09 -19.40
N GLY A 62 39.81 -15.25 -18.06
CA GLY A 62 40.82 -14.76 -17.09
C GLY A 62 40.77 -13.25 -16.73
N SER A 63 41.29 -12.74 -15.62
CA SER A 63 41.66 -13.22 -14.27
C SER A 63 42.24 -11.99 -13.51
N ASP A 64 42.06 -11.97 -12.18
CA ASP A 64 42.89 -11.37 -11.13
C ASP A 64 42.99 -9.84 -10.85
N ASP A 65 42.77 -9.55 -9.55
CA ASP A 65 43.44 -8.63 -8.61
C ASP A 65 43.50 -7.10 -8.84
N ALA A 66 42.90 -6.33 -7.91
CA ALA A 66 43.64 -5.66 -6.83
C ALA A 66 42.80 -4.59 -6.08
N ILE A 67 43.04 -4.54 -4.77
CA ILE A 67 42.49 -3.67 -3.72
C ILE A 67 42.98 -2.21 -3.84
N LYS A 68 42.11 -1.22 -3.54
CA LYS A 68 42.43 0.01 -2.77
C LYS A 68 41.19 0.88 -2.43
N GLU A 69 40.80 0.78 -1.17
CA GLU A 69 40.62 1.86 -0.18
C GLU A 69 39.86 3.18 -0.52
N ASN A 70 38.69 3.30 0.14
CA ASN A 70 38.17 4.44 0.93
C ASN A 70 38.01 5.83 0.27
N GLN A 71 36.75 6.21 -0.01
CA GLN A 71 36.27 7.59 0.18
C GLN A 71 34.73 7.68 0.16
N ARG A 72 34.16 8.25 1.22
CA ARG A 72 32.75 8.69 1.31
C ARG A 72 32.42 9.59 0.11
N GLN A 73 31.36 9.29 -0.65
CA GLN A 73 30.77 10.26 -1.56
C GLN A 73 29.25 10.31 -1.42
N GLN A 74 28.79 11.54 -1.20
CA GLN A 74 27.42 12.01 -1.19
C GLN A 74 26.77 11.76 -2.56
N PHE A 75 25.54 11.25 -2.56
CA PHE A 75 24.72 11.22 -3.77
C PHE A 75 24.10 12.59 -4.01
N SER A 76 24.51 13.24 -5.09
CA SER A 76 23.85 14.40 -5.69
C SER A 76 22.94 13.95 -6.84
N PRO A 77 21.79 14.60 -7.07
CA PRO A 77 20.83 14.21 -8.10
C PRO A 77 21.32 14.52 -9.54
N PRO A 78 20.94 13.74 -10.57
CA PRO A 78 21.36 13.98 -11.95
C PRO A 78 20.71 15.22 -12.58
N ALA A 79 21.49 15.89 -13.43
CA ALA A 79 21.21 17.14 -14.11
C ALA A 79 20.19 17.05 -15.26
N GLN A 80 19.52 18.18 -15.53
CA GLN A 80 18.59 18.42 -16.63
C GLN A 80 19.28 18.34 -18.02
N PRO A 81 18.63 17.81 -19.07
CA PRO A 81 19.12 17.96 -20.43
C PRO A 81 18.86 19.37 -20.98
N GLN A 82 19.92 19.96 -21.52
CA GLN A 82 20.00 21.32 -22.08
C GLN A 82 19.31 21.43 -23.45
N THR A 83 18.67 22.58 -23.68
CA THR A 83 18.11 23.01 -24.97
C THR A 83 19.22 23.43 -25.95
N VAL A 84 19.22 22.92 -27.18
CA VAL A 84 20.05 23.46 -28.27
C VAL A 84 19.17 24.16 -29.28
N ALA A 85 19.34 25.48 -29.37
CA ALA A 85 18.70 26.34 -30.36
C ALA A 85 19.41 26.24 -31.73
N GLY A 86 18.66 25.90 -32.78
CA GLY A 86 19.11 25.95 -34.17
C GLY A 86 18.20 26.83 -35.01
N LYS A 87 18.68 28.03 -35.38
CA LYS A 87 18.08 28.93 -36.39
C LYS A 87 18.40 28.44 -37.81
N LYS A 88 17.40 28.46 -38.71
CA LYS A 88 17.43 29.00 -40.11
C LYS A 88 16.10 28.64 -40.77
N LYS A 89 15.27 29.60 -41.23
CA LYS A 89 15.37 30.56 -42.35
C LYS A 89 14.47 30.09 -43.51
N ARG A 90 13.23 30.60 -43.47
CA ARG A 90 12.28 30.93 -44.53
C ARG A 90 12.71 30.63 -45.97
N GLU A 91 11.96 29.73 -46.63
CA GLU A 91 11.70 29.80 -48.07
C GLU A 91 10.20 29.79 -48.34
N SER A 92 9.78 30.76 -49.14
CA SER A 92 8.43 31.00 -49.60
C SER A 92 8.11 30.14 -50.82
N ARG A 93 6.99 29.41 -50.77
CA ARG A 93 6.20 29.08 -51.97
C ARG A 93 4.75 29.51 -51.71
N LYS A 94 4.21 30.23 -52.68
CA LYS A 94 2.94 30.94 -52.62
C LYS A 94 1.87 30.15 -53.38
N ALA A 95 0.64 30.33 -52.91
CA ALA A 95 -0.65 30.14 -53.58
C ALA A 95 -1.31 28.75 -53.50
N GLY A 96 -2.53 28.76 -52.98
CA GLY A 96 -3.50 27.67 -53.05
C GLY A 96 -4.51 27.75 -51.91
N ALA A 97 -5.74 28.11 -52.21
CA ALA A 97 -6.82 28.36 -51.27
C ALA A 97 -7.31 27.11 -50.51
N ASN A 98 -7.98 27.36 -49.38
CA ASN A 98 -8.80 26.45 -48.56
C ASN A 98 -8.12 25.23 -47.92
N SER A 99 -7.76 25.37 -46.63
CA SER A 99 -7.76 24.23 -45.70
C SER A 99 -8.75 24.51 -44.58
N LYS A 100 -9.83 23.72 -44.54
CA LYS A 100 -10.59 23.45 -43.32
C LYS A 100 -9.67 22.65 -42.40
N HIS A 101 -9.03 23.33 -41.45
CA HIS A 101 -8.37 22.80 -40.26
C HIS A 101 -9.04 23.55 -39.10
N ASN A 102 -9.49 22.98 -37.98
CA ASN A 102 -9.28 21.65 -37.42
C ASN A 102 -10.33 21.45 -36.30
N ASP A 103 -11.63 21.55 -36.62
CA ASP A 103 -12.69 21.60 -35.59
C ASP A 103 -12.72 20.34 -34.69
N GLU A 104 -12.29 19.18 -35.22
CA GLU A 104 -12.24 17.91 -34.46
C GLU A 104 -11.13 17.85 -33.39
N GLU A 105 -10.01 18.57 -33.56
CA GLU A 105 -8.91 18.56 -32.58
C GLU A 105 -9.20 19.45 -31.36
N ASP A 106 -10.06 20.45 -31.55
CA ASP A 106 -10.53 21.30 -30.46
C ASP A 106 -11.57 20.57 -29.59
N GLU A 107 -12.14 19.44 -29.98
CA GLU A 107 -13.16 18.73 -29.18
C GLU A 107 -12.58 17.63 -28.27
N CYS A 108 -11.26 17.41 -28.31
CA CYS A 108 -10.58 16.37 -27.54
C CYS A 108 -9.72 16.91 -26.38
N PHE A 109 -9.54 16.08 -25.35
CA PHE A 109 -8.66 16.34 -24.20
C PHE A 109 -7.96 15.06 -23.74
N GLU A 110 -6.77 15.20 -23.18
CA GLU A 110 -6.00 14.09 -22.62
C GLU A 110 -5.93 14.16 -21.10
N VAL A 111 -6.03 13.00 -20.45
CA VAL A 111 -5.79 12.80 -19.02
C VAL A 111 -4.52 11.98 -18.88
N ILE A 112 -3.55 12.49 -18.12
CA ILE A 112 -2.24 11.87 -17.90
C ILE A 112 -2.06 11.60 -16.42
N ASN A 113 -1.82 10.37 -16.00
CA ASN A 113 -1.52 10.07 -14.59
C ASN A 113 -0.02 10.18 -14.25
N ASN A 114 0.33 9.98 -12.97
CA ASN A 114 1.72 10.04 -12.49
C ASN A 114 2.66 8.98 -13.07
N CYS A 115 2.15 7.84 -13.53
CA CYS A 115 2.94 6.82 -14.21
C CYS A 115 2.97 7.03 -15.73
N LEU A 116 2.61 8.24 -16.18
CA LEU A 116 2.64 8.68 -17.58
C LEU A 116 1.69 7.89 -18.49
N MET A 117 0.68 7.22 -17.92
CA MET A 117 -0.41 6.64 -18.69
C MET A 117 -1.29 7.78 -19.20
N ARG A 118 -1.61 7.74 -20.50
CA ARG A 118 -2.35 8.77 -21.21
C ARG A 118 -3.65 8.18 -21.75
N TRP A 119 -4.74 8.91 -21.55
CA TRP A 119 -6.04 8.61 -22.15
C TRP A 119 -6.52 9.84 -22.91
N GLU A 120 -6.92 9.66 -24.16
CA GLU A 120 -7.51 10.70 -25.00
C GLU A 120 -9.02 10.50 -25.06
N PHE A 121 -9.74 11.60 -24.88
CA PHE A 121 -11.19 11.65 -24.91
C PHE A 121 -11.62 12.71 -25.92
N CYS A 122 -12.69 12.46 -26.65
CA CYS A 122 -13.32 13.45 -27.52
C CYS A 122 -14.78 13.61 -27.11
N ALA A 123 -15.21 14.86 -26.95
CA ALA A 123 -16.60 15.22 -26.66
C ALA A 123 -17.36 15.51 -27.96
N GLY A 124 -18.69 15.55 -27.90
CA GLY A 124 -19.53 15.90 -29.06
C GLY A 124 -19.63 17.40 -29.30
N SER A 125 -19.05 18.23 -28.43
CA SER A 125 -18.94 19.68 -28.57
C SER A 125 -17.85 20.26 -27.66
N LEU A 126 -17.44 21.51 -27.92
CA LEU A 126 -16.51 22.26 -27.07
C LEU A 126 -17.05 22.51 -25.65
N GLU A 127 -18.36 22.76 -25.54
CA GLU A 127 -19.02 23.01 -24.26
C GLU A 127 -18.99 21.75 -23.38
N GLU A 128 -19.35 20.60 -23.95
CA GLU A 128 -19.28 19.31 -23.27
C GLU A 128 -17.84 18.95 -22.87
N ARG A 129 -16.86 19.23 -23.73
CA ARG A 129 -15.42 19.05 -23.40
C ARG A 129 -15.04 19.86 -22.16
N ASP A 130 -15.42 21.13 -22.10
CA ASP A 130 -15.06 22.03 -21.01
C ASP A 130 -15.75 21.62 -19.69
N GLU A 131 -17.00 21.13 -19.76
CA GLU A 131 -17.69 20.53 -18.61
C GLU A 131 -16.96 19.29 -18.08
N TRP A 132 -16.51 18.39 -18.96
CA TRP A 132 -15.74 17.21 -18.57
C TRP A 132 -14.39 17.57 -17.94
N ILE A 133 -13.65 18.51 -18.53
CA ILE A 133 -12.39 19.01 -17.97
C ILE A 133 -12.62 19.59 -16.58
N HIS A 134 -13.69 20.39 -16.40
CA HIS A 134 -14.03 20.97 -15.12
C HIS A 134 -14.39 19.92 -14.06
N ALA A 135 -15.23 18.94 -14.41
CA ALA A 135 -15.65 17.89 -13.49
C ALA A 135 -14.48 17.00 -13.03
N ILE A 136 -13.60 16.61 -13.96
CA ILE A 136 -12.41 15.81 -13.63
C ILE A 136 -11.44 16.64 -12.78
N GLY A 137 -11.25 17.93 -13.10
CA GLY A 137 -10.45 18.85 -12.30
C GLY A 137 -10.94 18.96 -10.86
N LEU A 138 -12.25 19.12 -10.65
CA LEU A 138 -12.86 19.18 -9.32
C LEU A 138 -12.64 17.89 -8.51
N GLU A 139 -12.72 16.72 -9.15
CA GLU A 139 -12.51 15.44 -8.45
C GLU A 139 -11.03 15.22 -8.06
N ILE A 140 -10.10 15.68 -8.91
CA ILE A 140 -8.66 15.71 -8.58
C ILE A 140 -8.41 16.62 -7.39
N GLU A 141 -8.94 17.85 -7.38
CA GLU A 141 -8.79 18.80 -6.29
C GLU A 141 -9.40 18.28 -4.97
N LYS A 142 -10.59 17.69 -5.04
CA LYS A 142 -11.26 17.08 -3.88
C LYS A 142 -10.47 15.91 -3.31
N SER A 143 -9.86 15.10 -4.17
CA SER A 143 -9.00 13.99 -3.75
C SER A 143 -7.73 14.49 -3.07
N LEU A 144 -7.07 15.50 -3.65
CA LEU A 144 -5.87 16.11 -3.07
C LEU A 144 -6.16 16.85 -1.76
N GLY A 145 -7.32 17.52 -1.66
CA GLY A 145 -7.75 18.22 -0.44
C GLY A 145 -7.97 17.29 0.76
N LYS A 146 -8.47 16.07 0.52
CA LYS A 146 -8.58 15.02 1.56
C LYS A 146 -7.20 14.58 2.06
N GLU A 147 -6.21 14.47 1.19
CA GLU A 147 -4.83 14.13 1.59
C GLU A 147 -4.19 15.22 2.44
N VAL A 148 -4.38 16.49 2.09
CA VAL A 148 -3.86 17.62 2.88
C VAL A 148 -4.54 17.71 4.25
N ALA A 149 -5.84 17.40 4.34
CA ALA A 149 -6.56 17.32 5.62
C ALA A 149 -6.06 16.15 6.49
N ASN A 150 -5.78 14.99 5.87
CA ASN A 150 -5.16 13.84 6.53
C ASN A 150 -3.70 14.11 6.92
N ALA A 151 -2.95 14.89 6.14
CA ALA A 151 -1.58 15.29 6.48
C ALA A 151 -1.53 16.30 7.63
N LYS A 152 -2.52 17.20 7.74
CA LYS A 152 -2.63 18.16 8.85
C LYS A 152 -3.03 17.52 10.17
N THR A 153 -3.77 16.40 10.13
CA THR A 153 -4.06 15.59 11.33
C THR A 153 -2.82 14.81 11.80
N ASN A 154 -1.92 14.40 10.89
CA ASN A 154 -0.66 13.73 11.22
C ASN A 154 0.39 14.59 11.97
N ASN A 155 0.30 15.93 11.91
CA ASN A 155 1.30 16.83 12.53
C ASN A 155 0.94 17.31 13.95
N ARG A 156 -0.20 16.90 14.51
CA ARG A 156 -0.49 17.17 15.93
C ARG A 156 0.29 16.16 16.76
N ALA A 157 1.40 16.63 17.35
CA ALA A 157 2.21 16.04 18.43
C ALA A 157 2.01 14.53 18.69
N VAL A 158 3.06 13.77 18.38
CA VAL A 158 3.29 12.35 18.71
C VAL A 158 2.94 11.97 20.17
N ALA A 159 2.87 12.95 21.08
CA ALA A 159 2.62 12.76 22.50
C ALA A 159 1.14 12.59 22.93
N ASP A 160 0.16 12.76 22.03
CA ASP A 160 -1.27 12.81 22.43
C ASP A 160 -2.17 11.88 21.58
N ARG A 161 -1.66 10.69 21.27
CA ARG A 161 -2.42 9.58 20.68
C ARG A 161 -2.99 8.68 21.79
N PRO A 162 -4.20 8.94 22.32
CA PRO A 162 -4.76 8.19 23.44
C PRO A 162 -4.98 6.70 23.09
N ASP A 163 -5.18 6.40 21.81
CA ASP A 163 -5.23 5.05 21.26
C ASP A 163 -3.92 4.28 21.47
N ILE A 164 -2.77 4.90 21.18
CA ILE A 164 -1.45 4.29 21.40
C ILE A 164 -1.12 4.19 22.89
N ALA A 165 -1.50 5.20 23.68
CA ALA A 165 -1.38 5.12 25.14
C ALA A 165 -2.20 3.95 25.71
N ALA A 166 -3.42 3.72 25.20
CA ALA A 166 -4.25 2.59 25.56
C ALA A 166 -3.63 1.24 25.13
N LEU A 167 -2.94 1.18 23.99
CA LEU A 167 -2.22 -0.05 23.62
C LEU A 167 -1.10 -0.39 24.62
N ARG A 168 -0.40 0.61 25.14
CA ARG A 168 0.67 0.42 26.13
C ARG A 168 0.17 -0.05 27.50
N SER A 169 -1.10 0.22 27.84
CA SER A 169 -1.69 -0.19 29.12
C SER A 169 -2.27 -1.60 29.12
N ILE A 170 -2.29 -2.29 27.97
CA ILE A 170 -2.72 -3.68 27.87
C ILE A 170 -1.71 -4.57 28.61
N PRO A 171 -2.16 -5.60 29.37
CA PRO A 171 -1.28 -6.50 30.09
C PRO A 171 -0.15 -7.09 29.23
N GLY A 172 1.09 -6.87 29.67
CA GLY A 172 2.31 -7.35 29.03
C GLY A 172 2.90 -6.41 27.99
N ASN A 173 2.16 -5.38 27.56
CA ASN A 173 2.64 -4.45 26.53
C ASN A 173 3.64 -3.41 27.07
N GLU A 174 3.90 -3.39 28.38
CA GLU A 174 4.97 -2.58 28.98
C GLU A 174 6.39 -3.11 28.67
N ARG A 175 6.49 -4.30 28.07
CA ARG A 175 7.74 -4.97 27.74
C ARG A 175 7.66 -5.69 26.41
N CYS A 176 8.79 -5.85 25.74
CA CYS A 176 8.89 -6.59 24.47
C CYS A 176 8.43 -8.04 24.64
N ALA A 177 7.55 -8.48 23.74
CA ALA A 177 6.98 -9.83 23.74
C ALA A 177 8.03 -10.94 23.69
N ASP A 178 9.22 -10.69 23.11
CA ASP A 178 10.23 -11.73 22.88
C ASP A 178 11.42 -11.66 23.84
N CYS A 179 11.93 -10.46 24.14
CA CYS A 179 13.13 -10.30 24.98
C CYS A 179 12.88 -9.57 26.31
N GLY A 180 11.67 -9.03 26.53
CA GLY A 180 11.32 -8.32 27.76
C GLY A 180 11.88 -6.90 27.91
N ASN A 181 12.49 -6.33 26.87
CA ASN A 181 12.96 -4.94 26.89
C ASN A 181 11.78 -3.97 27.09
N LEU A 182 11.90 -3.02 28.04
CA LEU A 182 10.85 -2.05 28.37
C LEU A 182 10.58 -1.01 27.27
N ALA A 183 11.53 -0.80 26.35
CA ALA A 183 11.37 0.09 25.19
C ALA A 183 10.69 -0.62 24.00
N ALA A 184 9.45 -1.10 24.21
CA ALA A 184 8.65 -1.75 23.17
C ALA A 184 7.85 -0.71 22.35
N GLU A 185 8.48 -0.16 21.31
CA GLU A 185 7.93 0.92 20.49
C GLU A 185 7.37 0.45 19.12
N TRP A 186 7.47 -0.85 18.85
CA TRP A 186 7.01 -1.48 17.61
C TRP A 186 5.95 -2.53 17.93
N ALA A 187 5.21 -2.95 16.92
CA ALA A 187 4.17 -3.95 17.05
C ALA A 187 4.17 -4.89 15.85
N SER A 188 3.75 -6.13 16.08
CA SER A 188 3.30 -7.03 15.02
C SER A 188 1.78 -7.14 15.08
N ILE A 189 1.11 -6.52 14.11
CA ILE A 189 -0.34 -6.28 14.17
C ILE A 189 -1.15 -7.56 14.02
N ASN A 190 -0.66 -8.52 13.24
CA ASN A 190 -1.34 -9.81 13.06
C ASN A 190 -1.08 -10.79 14.20
N LEU A 191 -0.01 -10.61 14.94
CA LEU A 191 0.29 -11.41 16.14
C LEU A 191 -0.32 -10.78 17.41
N GLY A 192 -0.68 -9.49 17.36
CA GLY A 192 -1.27 -8.78 18.50
C GLY A 192 -0.27 -8.41 19.59
N ILE A 193 1.01 -8.25 19.24
CA ILE A 193 2.12 -8.06 20.19
C ILE A 193 2.87 -6.75 19.98
N VAL A 194 3.47 -6.22 21.05
CA VAL A 194 4.45 -5.13 21.02
C VAL A 194 5.86 -5.65 21.31
N ILE A 195 6.82 -5.11 20.57
CA ILE A 195 8.20 -5.57 20.50
C ILE A 195 9.16 -4.36 20.45
N CYS A 196 10.39 -4.56 20.91
CA CYS A 196 11.42 -3.52 20.83
C CYS A 196 11.96 -3.37 19.39
N ILE A 197 12.74 -2.32 19.16
CA ILE A 197 13.34 -2.02 17.85
C ILE A 197 14.19 -3.16 17.28
N GLU A 198 14.92 -3.87 18.14
CA GLU A 198 15.80 -4.97 17.69
C GLU A 198 14.98 -6.20 17.28
N CYS A 199 14.03 -6.63 18.13
CA CYS A 199 13.12 -7.74 17.81
C CYS A 199 12.25 -7.41 16.60
N SER A 200 11.84 -6.15 16.41
CA SER A 200 11.10 -5.73 15.22
C SER A 200 11.92 -5.88 13.93
N GLY A 201 13.24 -5.66 14.00
CA GLY A 201 14.16 -5.95 12.90
C GLY A 201 14.19 -7.44 12.53
N ILE A 202 14.19 -8.32 13.54
CA ILE A 202 14.13 -9.78 13.33
C ILE A 202 12.77 -10.18 12.74
N HIS A 203 11.67 -9.67 13.28
CA HIS A 203 10.31 -9.92 12.77
C HIS A 203 10.13 -9.53 11.31
N ARG A 204 10.81 -8.46 10.85
CA ARG A 204 10.81 -8.08 9.43
C ARG A 204 11.48 -9.12 8.54
N ASN A 205 12.55 -9.77 9.03
CA ASN A 205 13.25 -10.82 8.29
C ASN A 205 12.42 -12.11 8.16
N LEU A 206 11.45 -12.36 9.04
CA LEU A 206 10.53 -13.50 8.93
C LEU A 206 9.58 -13.39 7.72
N GLY A 207 9.31 -12.17 7.27
CA GLY A 207 8.37 -11.88 6.18
C GLY A 207 6.94 -11.60 6.63
N SER A 208 6.18 -10.89 5.78
CA SER A 208 4.84 -10.37 6.08
C SER A 208 3.74 -11.44 6.23
N HIS A 209 3.99 -12.64 5.73
CA HIS A 209 3.13 -13.81 5.92
C HIS A 209 3.18 -14.35 7.35
N ILE A 210 4.23 -14.04 8.12
CA ILE A 210 4.39 -14.42 9.54
C ILE A 210 4.15 -13.22 10.43
N SER A 211 4.79 -12.09 10.15
CA SER A 211 4.75 -10.91 11.01
C SER A 211 4.62 -9.61 10.21
N LYS A 212 3.58 -8.83 10.52
CA LYS A 212 3.26 -7.55 9.90
C LYS A 212 3.65 -6.41 10.85
N VAL A 213 4.88 -5.90 10.71
CA VAL A 213 5.47 -4.93 11.67
C VAL A 213 5.01 -3.49 11.42
N ARG A 214 4.65 -2.77 12.49
CA ARG A 214 4.31 -1.33 12.51
C ARG A 214 4.96 -0.61 13.70
N GLY A 215 5.33 0.66 13.53
CA GLY A 215 5.76 1.53 14.63
C GLY A 215 4.56 2.12 15.35
N LEU A 216 4.57 2.11 16.69
CA LEU A 216 3.47 2.64 17.50
C LEU A 216 3.26 4.15 17.26
N GLU A 217 4.35 4.90 17.13
CA GLU A 217 4.32 6.36 16.95
C GLU A 217 4.58 6.81 15.51
N LEU A 218 5.15 5.93 14.68
CA LEU A 218 5.60 6.28 13.33
C LEU A 218 4.59 5.96 12.23
N ASP A 219 3.71 4.99 12.47
CA ASP A 219 2.74 4.52 11.48
C ASP A 219 1.31 4.98 11.78
N GLN A 220 0.47 4.92 10.74
CA GLN A 220 -0.97 5.06 10.88
C GLN A 220 -1.59 3.77 11.43
N TRP A 221 -2.58 3.93 12.31
CA TRP A 221 -3.30 2.85 12.95
C TRP A 221 -4.79 2.88 12.58
N PRO A 222 -5.19 2.12 11.54
CA PRO A 222 -6.59 1.83 11.28
C PRO A 222 -7.27 1.22 12.52
N VAL A 223 -8.56 1.49 12.66
CA VAL A 223 -9.36 1.06 13.82
C VAL A 223 -9.38 -0.47 13.96
N GLU A 224 -9.30 -1.17 12.84
CA GLU A 224 -9.27 -2.63 12.76
C GLU A 224 -7.98 -3.19 13.36
N HIS A 225 -6.85 -2.53 13.13
CA HIS A 225 -5.56 -2.94 13.71
C HIS A 225 -5.53 -2.67 15.21
N LEU A 226 -6.06 -1.51 15.64
CA LEU A 226 -6.20 -1.18 17.06
C LEU A 226 -7.06 -2.21 17.79
N ALA A 227 -8.19 -2.62 17.20
CA ALA A 227 -9.09 -3.62 17.76
C ALA A 227 -8.38 -4.97 17.99
N VAL A 228 -7.59 -5.45 17.02
CA VAL A 228 -6.79 -6.68 17.19
C VAL A 228 -5.77 -6.55 18.31
N MET A 229 -5.02 -5.45 18.34
CA MET A 229 -4.02 -5.20 19.38
C MET A 229 -4.66 -5.13 20.78
N GLN A 230 -5.83 -4.50 20.91
CA GLN A 230 -6.60 -4.41 22.14
C GLN A 230 -7.14 -5.76 22.63
N ALA A 231 -7.51 -6.65 21.71
CA ALA A 231 -8.08 -7.95 22.06
C ALA A 231 -7.04 -8.96 22.56
N ILE A 232 -5.81 -8.91 22.02
CA ILE A 232 -4.75 -9.88 22.30
C ILE A 232 -3.82 -9.37 23.43
N GLY A 233 -2.83 -8.52 23.10
CA GLY A 233 -1.79 -8.10 24.04
C GLY A 233 -0.73 -9.17 24.32
N ASN A 234 0.45 -8.75 24.76
CA ASN A 234 1.61 -9.61 24.94
C ASN A 234 1.40 -10.75 25.94
N ASP A 235 0.71 -10.51 27.06
CA ASP A 235 0.52 -11.57 28.06
C ASP A 235 -0.33 -12.72 27.50
N LYS A 236 -1.46 -12.41 26.85
CA LYS A 236 -2.30 -13.45 26.22
C LYS A 236 -1.60 -14.09 25.01
N ALA A 237 -0.90 -13.29 24.21
CA ALA A 237 -0.12 -13.82 23.09
C ALA A 237 0.94 -14.80 23.59
N ASN A 238 1.66 -14.50 24.67
CA ASN A 238 2.67 -15.40 25.19
C ASN A 238 2.08 -16.62 25.92
N GLU A 239 0.88 -16.54 26.49
CA GLU A 239 0.17 -17.72 26.99
C GLU A 239 -0.02 -18.79 25.90
N MET A 240 -0.23 -18.38 24.64
CA MET A 240 -0.31 -19.30 23.50
C MET A 240 1.05 -19.58 22.85
N TRP A 241 1.86 -18.56 22.57
CA TRP A 241 3.09 -18.67 21.79
C TRP A 241 4.27 -19.19 22.59
N GLU A 242 4.20 -19.14 23.92
CA GLU A 242 5.22 -19.66 24.84
C GLU A 242 4.65 -20.78 25.75
N PHE A 243 3.51 -21.37 25.38
CA PHE A 243 2.81 -22.41 26.16
C PHE A 243 3.72 -23.58 26.55
N GLY A 244 4.54 -24.05 25.61
CA GLY A 244 5.44 -25.19 25.78
C GLY A 244 6.86 -24.83 26.23
N VAL A 245 7.14 -23.59 26.65
CA VAL A 245 8.49 -23.19 27.08
C VAL A 245 8.78 -23.78 28.46
N SER A 246 9.40 -24.96 28.51
CA SER A 246 9.75 -25.60 29.78
C SER A 246 11.24 -25.50 30.13
N ASN A 247 12.13 -25.55 29.13
CA ASN A 247 13.59 -25.67 29.34
C ASN A 247 14.43 -24.72 28.47
N GLU A 248 13.80 -23.86 27.67
CA GLU A 248 14.52 -22.94 26.80
C GLU A 248 14.69 -21.59 27.50
N ARG A 249 15.92 -21.06 27.49
CA ARG A 249 16.19 -19.75 28.07
C ARG A 249 15.63 -18.67 27.16
N ARG A 250 14.53 -18.05 27.57
CA ARG A 250 13.99 -16.84 26.92
C ARG A 250 15.10 -15.79 26.86
N PRO A 251 15.32 -15.13 25.70
CA PRO A 251 16.32 -14.08 25.60
C PRO A 251 15.96 -12.91 26.52
N THR A 252 16.98 -12.20 26.94
CA THR A 252 16.89 -10.97 27.75
C THR A 252 17.16 -9.75 26.87
N PRO A 253 16.94 -8.52 27.35
CA PRO A 253 17.32 -7.33 26.61
C PRO A 253 18.82 -7.32 26.23
N GLU A 254 19.67 -7.90 27.08
CA GLU A 254 21.13 -7.98 26.91
C GLU A 254 21.60 -9.19 26.08
N SER A 255 20.70 -10.13 25.75
CA SER A 255 21.03 -11.27 24.89
C SER A 255 21.48 -10.82 23.51
N SER A 256 22.35 -11.63 22.88
CA SER A 256 22.85 -11.33 21.55
C SER A 256 21.72 -11.33 20.52
N ARG A 257 21.93 -10.67 19.39
CA ARG A 257 20.95 -10.64 18.31
C ARG A 257 20.67 -12.06 17.79
N GLU A 258 21.70 -12.89 17.70
CA GLU A 258 21.61 -14.28 17.25
C GLU A 258 20.78 -15.14 18.22
N GLU A 259 20.92 -14.91 19.53
CA GLU A 259 20.10 -15.60 20.53
C GLU A 259 18.61 -15.20 20.41
N LYS A 260 18.35 -13.90 20.22
CA LYS A 260 16.99 -13.38 19.98
C LYS A 260 16.40 -13.94 18.70
N GLU A 261 17.17 -13.95 17.61
CA GLU A 261 16.75 -14.47 16.30
C GLU A 261 16.40 -15.96 16.37
N ARG A 262 17.27 -16.77 16.99
CA ARG A 262 17.01 -18.20 17.21
C ARG A 262 15.72 -18.44 17.99
N PHE A 263 15.48 -17.66 19.05
CA PHE A 263 14.25 -17.81 19.84
C PHE A 263 13.00 -17.40 19.05
N ILE A 264 13.04 -16.27 18.35
CA ILE A 264 11.94 -15.74 17.55
C ILE A 264 11.60 -16.69 16.38
N ASP A 265 12.60 -17.26 15.71
CA ASP A 265 12.40 -18.26 14.66
C ASP A 265 11.71 -19.52 15.22
N ARG A 266 12.19 -20.05 16.35
CA ARG A 266 11.55 -21.20 17.01
C ARG A 266 10.13 -20.91 17.47
N LYS A 267 9.87 -19.69 17.94
CA LYS A 267 8.56 -19.24 18.43
C LYS A 267 7.54 -19.08 17.32
N TYR A 268 7.84 -18.36 16.24
CA TYR A 268 6.84 -17.99 15.23
C TYR A 268 6.94 -18.74 13.90
N VAL A 269 8.14 -19.20 13.51
CA VAL A 269 8.36 -19.94 12.27
C VAL A 269 8.17 -21.44 12.52
N GLN A 270 8.94 -21.99 13.46
CA GLN A 270 8.88 -23.42 13.81
C GLN A 270 7.72 -23.76 14.75
N LYS A 271 7.15 -22.76 15.43
CA LYS A 271 6.01 -22.90 16.35
C LYS A 271 6.27 -23.91 17.47
N CYS A 272 7.52 -24.02 17.93
CA CYS A 272 7.96 -25.07 18.86
C CYS A 272 7.25 -25.03 20.23
N PHE A 273 6.73 -23.86 20.63
CA PHE A 273 6.12 -23.65 21.94
C PHE A 273 4.63 -23.34 21.86
N LEU A 274 4.07 -23.36 20.65
CA LEU A 274 2.70 -22.95 20.41
C LEU A 274 1.72 -23.92 21.11
N LYS A 275 0.69 -23.35 21.74
CA LYS A 275 -0.42 -24.10 22.31
C LYS A 275 -1.07 -24.98 21.24
N PRO A 276 -1.19 -26.31 21.46
CA PRO A 276 -1.78 -27.20 20.47
C PRO A 276 -3.28 -26.95 20.32
N ILE A 277 -3.83 -27.28 19.15
CA ILE A 277 -5.28 -27.28 18.92
C ILE A 277 -5.94 -28.28 19.88
N PRO A 278 -7.03 -27.90 20.58
CA PRO A 278 -7.79 -28.83 21.41
C PRO A 278 -8.25 -30.06 20.62
N SER A 279 -8.00 -31.24 21.17
CA SER A 279 -8.48 -32.51 20.60
C SER A 279 -9.95 -32.75 20.96
N GLY A 280 -10.71 -33.40 20.06
CA GLY A 280 -12.05 -33.93 20.35
C GLY A 280 -13.10 -33.51 19.32
N GLU A 281 -13.03 -32.28 18.84
CA GLU A 281 -13.95 -31.73 17.84
C GLU A 281 -13.21 -31.42 16.53
N PRO A 282 -13.87 -31.51 15.36
CA PRO A 282 -13.28 -31.08 14.10
C PRO A 282 -12.86 -29.60 14.15
N VAL A 283 -11.69 -29.28 13.60
CA VAL A 283 -11.13 -27.91 13.55
C VAL A 283 -12.13 -26.88 13.01
N THR A 284 -12.89 -27.25 11.99
CA THR A 284 -13.92 -26.39 11.37
C THR A 284 -15.04 -26.04 12.35
N SER A 285 -15.45 -26.99 13.21
CA SER A 285 -16.45 -26.76 14.25
C SER A 285 -15.89 -25.88 15.37
N GLN A 286 -14.61 -26.06 15.71
CA GLN A 286 -13.91 -25.20 16.68
C GLN A 286 -13.77 -23.76 16.16
N LEU A 287 -13.43 -23.57 14.87
CA LEU A 287 -13.36 -22.25 14.23
C LEU A 287 -14.70 -21.50 14.28
N ILE A 288 -15.78 -22.18 13.87
CA ILE A 288 -17.12 -21.60 13.91
C ILE A 288 -17.50 -21.24 15.35
N SER A 289 -17.24 -22.15 16.30
CA SER A 289 -17.54 -21.93 17.71
C SER A 289 -16.76 -20.75 18.29
N ALA A 290 -15.47 -20.62 17.99
CA ALA A 290 -14.63 -19.51 18.42
C ALA A 290 -15.16 -18.17 17.92
N VAL A 291 -15.55 -18.08 16.65
CA VAL A 291 -16.12 -16.85 16.08
C VAL A 291 -17.47 -16.51 16.71
N LEU A 292 -18.39 -17.48 16.83
CA LEU A 292 -19.71 -17.25 17.42
C LEU A 292 -19.63 -16.86 18.90
N ALA A 293 -18.68 -17.44 19.64
CA ALA A 293 -18.43 -17.12 21.04
C ALA A 293 -17.64 -15.82 21.25
N ARG A 294 -17.18 -15.17 20.17
CA ARG A 294 -16.27 -14.02 20.23
C ARG A 294 -14.96 -14.32 20.99
N ASP A 295 -14.49 -15.56 20.90
CA ASP A 295 -13.27 -16.00 21.58
C ASP A 295 -12.05 -15.76 20.69
N MET A 296 -11.44 -14.59 20.91
CA MET A 296 -10.24 -14.16 20.18
C MET A 296 -9.07 -15.14 20.35
N MET A 297 -8.87 -15.68 21.55
CA MET A 297 -7.71 -16.52 21.84
C MET A 297 -7.88 -17.92 21.26
N ALA A 298 -9.09 -18.49 21.32
CA ALA A 298 -9.39 -19.74 20.64
C ALA A 298 -9.19 -19.62 19.12
N LEU A 299 -9.67 -18.54 18.51
CA LEU A 299 -9.45 -18.29 17.08
C LEU A 299 -7.96 -18.16 16.76
N ASN A 300 -7.21 -17.40 17.56
CA ASN A 300 -5.80 -17.16 17.34
C ASN A 300 -4.98 -18.46 17.44
N VAL A 301 -5.27 -19.33 18.43
CA VAL A 301 -4.64 -20.66 18.54
C VAL A 301 -4.89 -21.49 17.29
N LEU A 302 -6.14 -21.52 16.79
CA LEU A 302 -6.48 -22.26 15.58
C LEU A 302 -5.67 -21.74 14.38
N LEU A 303 -5.73 -20.43 14.10
CA LEU A 303 -5.02 -19.82 12.97
C LEU A 303 -3.50 -19.97 13.08
N ALA A 304 -2.93 -19.76 14.26
CA ALA A 304 -1.49 -19.88 14.50
C ALA A 304 -0.97 -21.29 14.24
N ASN A 305 -1.79 -22.34 14.43
CA ASN A 305 -1.39 -23.73 14.15
C ASN A 305 -1.33 -24.05 12.64
N GLY A 306 -1.60 -23.08 11.76
CA GLY A 306 -1.36 -23.22 10.32
C GLY A 306 -2.45 -23.99 9.61
N LEU A 307 -3.72 -23.61 9.83
CA LEU A 307 -4.84 -24.17 9.10
C LEU A 307 -4.69 -23.94 7.61
N ARG A 308 -5.14 -24.92 6.82
CA ARG A 308 -5.13 -24.81 5.37
C ARG A 308 -6.21 -23.82 4.93
N SER A 309 -6.00 -23.19 3.77
CA SER A 309 -6.95 -22.20 3.25
C SER A 309 -8.36 -22.77 3.09
N GLU A 310 -8.50 -24.04 2.75
CA GLU A 310 -9.79 -24.75 2.69
C GLU A 310 -10.48 -24.89 4.05
N GLU A 311 -9.71 -25.01 5.14
CA GLU A 311 -10.26 -25.15 6.50
C GLU A 311 -10.75 -23.81 7.02
N VAL A 312 -9.97 -22.74 6.80
CA VAL A 312 -10.37 -21.37 7.18
C VAL A 312 -11.56 -20.90 6.34
N ASN A 313 -11.60 -21.23 5.05
CA ASN A 313 -12.69 -20.84 4.15
C ASN A 313 -13.83 -21.87 4.10
N THR A 314 -13.89 -22.81 5.05
CA THR A 314 -15.01 -23.75 5.14
C THR A 314 -16.33 -23.01 5.34
N THR A 315 -17.38 -23.49 4.66
CA THR A 315 -18.72 -22.90 4.72
C THR A 315 -19.63 -23.68 5.66
N THR A 316 -20.52 -22.95 6.34
CA THR A 316 -21.66 -23.50 7.06
C THR A 316 -22.72 -24.04 6.10
N LYS A 317 -23.75 -24.71 6.63
CA LYS A 317 -24.85 -25.28 5.81
C LYS A 317 -25.59 -24.25 4.96
N ASP A 318 -25.61 -23.00 5.39
CA ASP A 318 -26.19 -21.85 4.69
C ASP A 318 -25.17 -21.08 3.82
N GLY A 319 -23.97 -21.65 3.59
CA GLY A 319 -22.97 -21.12 2.66
C GLY A 319 -22.09 -20.00 3.19
N ARG A 320 -22.20 -19.63 4.48
CA ARG A 320 -21.38 -18.57 5.09
C ARG A 320 -20.02 -19.13 5.53
N THR A 321 -18.95 -18.40 5.25
CA THR A 321 -17.63 -18.69 5.84
C THR A 321 -17.52 -18.09 7.25
N VAL A 322 -16.50 -18.46 8.00
CA VAL A 322 -16.21 -17.85 9.31
C VAL A 322 -15.98 -16.34 9.24
N LEU A 323 -15.47 -15.83 8.12
CA LEU A 323 -15.36 -14.38 7.89
C LEU A 323 -16.74 -13.71 7.76
N HIS A 324 -17.68 -14.34 7.04
CA HIS A 324 -19.05 -13.85 6.98
C HIS A 324 -19.72 -13.86 8.37
N LEU A 325 -19.45 -14.88 9.19
CA LEU A 325 -19.94 -14.95 10.55
C LEU A 325 -19.36 -13.81 11.41
N ALA A 326 -18.04 -13.61 11.40
CA ALA A 326 -17.37 -12.54 12.13
C ALA A 326 -17.91 -11.15 11.75
N ALA A 327 -18.10 -10.91 10.45
CA ALA A 327 -18.70 -9.68 9.93
C ALA A 327 -20.16 -9.52 10.39
N SER A 328 -20.96 -10.59 10.36
CA SER A 328 -22.38 -10.54 10.76
C SER A 328 -22.61 -10.24 12.24
N ILE A 329 -21.65 -10.59 13.11
CA ILE A 329 -21.70 -10.28 14.55
C ILE A 329 -21.00 -8.95 14.89
N GLY A 330 -20.53 -8.21 13.88
CA GLY A 330 -19.84 -6.94 14.04
C GLY A 330 -18.56 -7.02 14.87
N SER A 331 -17.83 -8.14 14.83
CA SER A 331 -16.54 -8.26 15.50
C SER A 331 -15.43 -7.91 14.52
N VAL A 332 -14.90 -6.70 14.67
CA VAL A 332 -13.90 -6.12 13.77
C VAL A 332 -12.56 -6.85 13.91
N GLU A 333 -12.16 -7.13 15.14
CA GLU A 333 -10.93 -7.82 15.49
C GLU A 333 -10.86 -9.25 14.94
N LEU A 334 -11.96 -10.02 15.03
CA LEU A 334 -12.02 -11.37 14.47
C LEU A 334 -12.01 -11.33 12.94
N ALA A 335 -12.79 -10.43 12.34
CA ALA A 335 -12.82 -10.29 10.89
C ALA A 335 -11.44 -9.87 10.36
N GLN A 336 -10.77 -8.93 11.02
CA GLN A 336 -9.44 -8.47 10.63
C GLN A 336 -8.39 -9.58 10.73
N LEU A 337 -8.45 -10.42 11.76
CA LEU A 337 -7.54 -11.56 11.90
C LEU A 337 -7.74 -12.61 10.80
N LEU A 338 -8.99 -12.86 10.40
CA LEU A 338 -9.35 -13.79 9.31
C LEU A 338 -8.99 -13.29 7.91
N ILE A 339 -8.79 -11.99 7.73
CA ILE A 339 -8.36 -11.38 6.46
C ILE A 339 -6.85 -11.55 6.22
N TRP A 340 -6.06 -11.70 7.29
CA TRP A 340 -4.60 -11.65 7.26
C TRP A 340 -3.91 -12.99 7.07
#